data_AF-A0A3T0RTA8-F1
#
_entry.id   AF-A0A3T0RTA8-F1
#
_cell.length_a   1.000
_cell.length_b   1.000
_cell.length_c   1.000
_cell.angle_alpha   90.00
_cell.angle_beta   90.00
_cell.angle_gamma   90.00
#
_symmetry.space_group_name_H-M   'P 1'
#
loop_
_entity.id
_entity.type
_entity.pdbx_description
1 polymer ?
#
loop_
_entity_poly.entity_id
_entity_poly.type
_entity_poly.pdbx_seq_one_letter_code
_entity_poly.pdbx_strand_id
1 'polypeptide(L)'
;MATLISAYQLSKSFASKTLFKSISFAIDTEQKIGLVGPNGAGKSTLLKILSGAMKPDSGQLSTSNSLRLGYLEQKPVLEAGKSIYETLVEVTDDPYDGINISLAFELIKKLSLDETAEAENTDVGKLSGGWQKRVALARELMKQPTLLLLDEPTNHLDIQSILWLEDFIATQNQISFFIVTHDRAFLQNTCTAIFDLDPRNPDGIIKSFGDYGQFLETKQMILDSQRRLEEKTRNTMLIEKAWLARGPQARLKKQQARQNRAHELIDAVDKLENKNTLRKSDFDFSTTGNSPKKLVELTKAGKSFGSRHLFSNLSGMIRPKARIGLLGTNGCGKSTLIKLMLGMEQPTSGEVFVNPDISINYFEQGKETLNQNVPVIKIVAPEGDYVHLQGSPVYARSYLSRFHFNNFQMDMPVSKLSGGEQSRLLLAKLMLTSAHVLILDEPTNDLDVETLDTLSECLNDFPGALILVSHDRFFLDQNTTELWAFTENAEGEIIKFADYYQWESWYRNEGIEAKKEGIAAAEAAAKAAASAPAKSGSSNKKLSNKETTEYENIEKNIAVKEAELTKVQADLDKSENQVNHVKLQELSSLSASLEGEIAKMYSRWQELEAKVKG
;
A
#
# COMPACT_ATOMS: atom_id res chain seq x y z
N MET A 1 -27.86 -5.14 3.47
CA MET A 1 -26.82 -4.11 3.67
C MET A 1 -27.51 -2.75 3.66
N ALA A 2 -27.16 -1.88 4.60
CA ALA A 2 -27.70 -0.52 4.63
C ALA A 2 -26.77 0.40 3.82
N THR A 3 -27.34 1.32 3.05
CA THR A 3 -26.54 2.29 2.29
C THR A 3 -26.09 3.43 3.20
N LEU A 4 -24.77 3.65 3.29
CA LEU A 4 -24.16 4.71 4.09
C LEU A 4 -24.11 6.03 3.32
N ILE A 5 -23.71 5.97 2.05
CA ILE A 5 -23.62 7.14 1.15
C ILE A 5 -24.23 6.78 -0.20
N SER A 6 -25.05 7.68 -0.75
CA SER A 6 -25.53 7.62 -2.14
C SER A 6 -25.11 8.88 -2.89
N ALA A 7 -24.33 8.69 -3.94
CA ALA A 7 -23.90 9.73 -4.86
C ALA A 7 -24.70 9.62 -6.17
N TYR A 8 -25.41 10.69 -6.53
CA TYR A 8 -26.21 10.75 -7.74
C TYR A 8 -25.76 11.90 -8.65
N GLN A 9 -25.33 11.54 -9.87
CA GLN A 9 -24.92 12.46 -10.93
C GLN A 9 -23.91 13.53 -10.48
N LEU A 10 -22.96 13.17 -9.63
CA LEU A 10 -21.95 14.10 -9.13
C LEU A 10 -21.05 14.57 -10.28
N SER A 11 -20.81 15.88 -10.34
CA SER A 11 -19.81 16.46 -11.25
C SER A 11 -18.91 17.43 -10.50
N LYS A 12 -17.64 17.47 -10.92
CA LYS A 12 -16.68 18.46 -10.43
C LYS A 12 -15.71 18.87 -11.53
N SER A 13 -15.50 20.18 -11.63
CA SER A 13 -14.50 20.80 -12.50
C SER A 13 -13.64 21.77 -11.70
N PHE A 14 -12.36 21.88 -12.06
CA PHE A 14 -11.46 22.91 -11.56
C PHE A 14 -11.01 23.78 -12.73
N ALA A 15 -11.35 25.07 -12.67
CA ALA A 15 -11.18 26.00 -13.79
C ALA A 15 -11.76 25.43 -15.09
N SER A 16 -10.93 25.19 -16.11
CA SER A 16 -11.35 24.62 -17.40
C SER A 16 -11.26 23.10 -17.48
N LYS A 17 -10.72 22.41 -16.46
CA LYS A 17 -10.54 20.96 -16.44
C LYS A 17 -11.68 20.29 -15.69
N THR A 18 -12.52 19.55 -16.40
CA THR A 18 -13.50 18.64 -15.79
C THR A 18 -12.77 17.43 -15.21
N LEU A 19 -12.92 17.19 -13.90
CA LEU A 19 -12.33 16.03 -13.24
C LEU A 19 -13.18 14.79 -13.48
N PHE A 20 -14.46 14.88 -13.13
CA PHE A 20 -15.46 13.85 -13.37
C PHE A 20 -16.83 14.47 -13.58
N LYS A 21 -17.70 13.76 -14.30
CA LYS A 21 -19.01 14.26 -14.71
C LYS A 21 -20.08 13.19 -14.58
N SER A 22 -21.17 13.54 -13.92
CA SER A 22 -22.39 12.74 -13.77
C SER A 22 -22.17 11.34 -13.17
N ILE A 23 -21.17 11.16 -12.32
CA ILE A 23 -20.88 9.86 -11.69
C ILE A 23 -21.95 9.49 -10.67
N SER A 24 -22.35 8.22 -10.63
CA SER A 24 -23.38 7.72 -9.71
C SER A 24 -23.00 6.37 -9.08
N PHE A 25 -22.98 6.30 -7.76
CA PHE A 25 -22.62 5.11 -7.00
C PHE A 25 -23.20 5.16 -5.58
N ALA A 26 -23.19 4.01 -4.90
CA ALA A 26 -23.56 3.88 -3.51
C ALA A 26 -22.43 3.18 -2.75
N ILE A 27 -22.31 3.49 -1.47
CA ILE A 27 -21.42 2.82 -0.52
C ILE A 27 -22.31 2.20 0.54
N ASP A 28 -22.26 0.87 0.65
CA ASP A 28 -23.03 0.14 1.65
C ASP A 28 -22.18 -0.26 2.87
N THR A 29 -22.85 -0.67 3.94
CA THR A 29 -22.21 -1.26 5.13
C THR A 29 -21.40 -2.50 4.78
N GLU A 30 -20.26 -2.68 5.46
CA GLU A 30 -19.35 -3.84 5.34
C GLU A 30 -18.62 -3.95 3.99
N GLN A 31 -18.72 -2.93 3.12
CA GLN A 31 -17.99 -2.90 1.85
C GLN A 31 -16.58 -2.33 2.04
N LYS A 32 -15.60 -2.96 1.37
CA LYS A 32 -14.22 -2.47 1.24
C LYS A 32 -14.01 -2.08 -0.23
N ILE A 33 -14.17 -0.80 -0.54
CA ILE A 33 -14.14 -0.29 -1.91
C ILE A 33 -12.78 0.35 -2.18
N GLY A 34 -12.08 -0.14 -3.21
CA GLY A 34 -10.90 0.51 -3.76
C GLY A 34 -11.27 1.46 -4.90
N LEU A 35 -10.76 2.69 -4.90
CA LEU A 35 -10.92 3.67 -5.97
C LEU A 35 -9.61 3.83 -6.73
N VAL A 36 -9.62 3.39 -7.98
CA VAL A 36 -8.51 3.54 -8.94
C VAL A 36 -8.88 4.54 -10.05
N GLY A 37 -7.88 4.96 -10.81
CA GLY A 37 -8.06 5.87 -11.94
C GLY A 37 -6.81 6.70 -12.23
N PRO A 38 -6.71 7.30 -13.44
CA PRO A 38 -5.52 8.04 -13.85
C PRO A 38 -5.27 9.27 -12.98
N ASN A 39 -4.04 9.78 -13.02
CA ASN A 39 -3.66 10.98 -12.31
C ASN A 39 -4.45 12.20 -12.80
N GLY A 40 -5.03 12.94 -11.86
CA GLY A 40 -5.89 14.08 -12.15
C GLY A 40 -7.32 13.74 -12.56
N ALA A 41 -7.78 12.48 -12.43
CA ALA A 41 -9.19 12.11 -12.54
C ALA A 41 -10.07 12.68 -11.40
N GLY A 42 -9.44 13.12 -10.31
CA GLY A 42 -10.13 13.71 -9.16
C GLY A 42 -10.40 12.76 -7.99
N LYS A 43 -9.64 11.68 -7.83
CA LYS A 43 -9.78 10.69 -6.73
C LYS A 43 -9.82 11.33 -5.33
N SER A 44 -8.78 12.08 -4.97
CA SER A 44 -8.73 12.82 -3.68
C SER A 44 -9.78 13.92 -3.59
N THR A 45 -10.20 14.50 -4.74
CA THR A 45 -11.30 15.47 -4.76
C THR A 45 -12.64 14.80 -4.46
N LEU A 46 -12.86 13.58 -4.96
CA LEU A 46 -14.03 12.78 -4.66
C LEU A 46 -14.07 12.42 -3.17
N LEU A 47 -12.95 12.01 -2.56
CA LEU A 47 -12.87 11.78 -1.11
C LEU A 47 -13.27 13.03 -0.31
N LYS A 48 -12.78 14.22 -0.70
CA LYS A 48 -13.16 15.49 -0.06
C LYS A 48 -14.64 15.83 -0.21
N ILE A 49 -15.26 15.41 -1.32
CA ILE A 49 -16.70 15.57 -1.51
C ILE A 49 -17.48 14.59 -0.63
N LEU A 50 -17.05 13.32 -0.57
CA LEU A 50 -17.64 12.31 0.28
C LEU A 50 -17.51 12.66 1.77
N SER A 51 -16.41 13.33 2.16
CA SER A 51 -16.21 13.79 3.54
C SER A 51 -16.95 15.07 3.91
N GLY A 52 -17.58 15.73 2.94
CA GLY A 52 -18.23 17.03 3.15
C GLY A 52 -17.26 18.21 3.23
N ALA A 53 -15.95 17.98 3.14
CA ALA A 53 -14.93 19.04 3.09
C ALA A 53 -15.02 19.89 1.81
N MET A 54 -15.64 19.36 0.75
CA MET A 54 -15.85 20.07 -0.51
C MET A 54 -17.26 19.82 -1.07
N LYS A 55 -17.85 20.85 -1.70
CA LYS A 55 -19.13 20.70 -2.41
C LYS A 55 -18.93 20.29 -3.88
N PRO A 56 -19.77 19.39 -4.42
CA PRO A 56 -19.81 19.12 -5.85
C PRO A 56 -20.38 20.33 -6.61
N ASP A 57 -20.09 20.43 -7.92
CA ASP A 57 -20.65 21.50 -8.75
C ASP A 57 -22.07 21.18 -9.21
N SER A 58 -22.37 19.89 -9.39
CA SER A 58 -23.71 19.37 -9.69
C SER A 58 -23.92 17.99 -9.08
N GLY A 59 -25.18 17.55 -9.04
CA GLY A 59 -25.57 16.26 -8.47
C GLY A 59 -25.93 16.36 -7.00
N GLN A 60 -26.25 15.22 -6.40
CA GLN A 60 -26.69 15.14 -5.00
C GLN A 60 -25.90 14.06 -4.26
N LEU A 61 -25.45 14.40 -3.06
CA LEU A 61 -24.89 13.47 -2.08
C LEU A 61 -25.90 13.30 -0.95
N SER A 62 -26.33 12.06 -0.71
CA SER A 62 -27.22 11.70 0.40
C SER A 62 -26.48 10.77 1.35
N THR A 63 -26.61 11.02 2.65
CA THR A 63 -25.92 10.25 3.70
C THR A 63 -26.94 9.64 4.67
N SER A 64 -26.65 8.47 5.21
CA SER A 64 -27.45 7.88 6.29
C SER A 64 -27.30 8.64 7.60
N ASN A 65 -28.35 8.69 8.43
CA ASN A 65 -28.29 9.22 9.80
C ASN A 65 -27.34 8.42 10.71
N SER A 66 -27.04 7.16 10.37
CA SER A 66 -26.11 6.31 11.10
C SER A 66 -24.65 6.50 10.68
N LEU A 67 -24.37 7.38 9.72
CA LEU A 67 -23.02 7.60 9.19
C LEU A 67 -22.14 8.30 10.24
N ARG A 68 -21.09 7.60 10.68
CA ARG A 68 -19.93 8.21 11.34
C ARG A 68 -18.74 8.08 10.41
N LEU A 69 -18.13 9.19 10.05
CA LEU A 69 -17.09 9.25 9.03
C LEU A 69 -15.73 9.52 9.66
N GLY A 70 -14.75 8.69 9.32
CA GLY A 70 -13.33 9.00 9.52
C GLY A 70 -12.69 9.32 8.18
N TYR A 71 -11.75 10.26 8.15
CA TYR A 71 -11.01 10.60 6.93
C TYR A 71 -9.51 10.71 7.21
N LEU A 72 -8.75 9.75 6.66
CA LEU A 72 -7.30 9.80 6.65
C LEU A 72 -6.83 10.51 5.38
N GLU A 73 -6.36 11.74 5.55
CA GLU A 73 -5.74 12.51 4.48
C GLU A 73 -4.36 11.95 4.09
N GLN A 74 -3.97 12.19 2.84
CA GLN A 74 -2.67 11.77 2.28
C GLN A 74 -1.47 12.24 3.13
N LYS A 75 -1.56 13.45 3.68
CA LYS A 75 -0.57 14.02 4.60
C LYS A 75 -1.26 14.38 5.92
N PRO A 76 -1.28 13.47 6.90
CA PRO A 76 -1.95 13.74 8.15
C PRO A 76 -1.23 14.88 8.89
N VAL A 77 -2.00 15.89 9.29
CA VAL A 77 -1.50 16.96 10.16
C VAL A 77 -1.57 16.45 11.60
N LEU A 78 -0.39 16.23 12.19
CA LEU A 78 -0.20 15.86 13.59
C LEU A 78 0.56 17.02 14.25
N GLU A 79 0.06 17.50 15.38
CA GLU A 79 0.72 18.61 16.08
C GLU A 79 2.02 18.12 16.74
N ALA A 80 3.11 18.84 16.48
CA ALA A 80 4.39 18.55 17.08
C ALA A 80 4.37 18.86 18.59
N GLY A 81 5.07 18.05 19.37
CA GLY A 81 5.21 18.18 20.82
C GLY A 81 4.15 17.43 21.63
N LYS A 82 3.17 16.79 21.00
CA LYS A 82 2.15 15.95 21.65
C LYS A 82 2.58 14.48 21.70
N SER A 83 2.16 13.77 22.74
CA SER A 83 2.30 12.32 22.81
C SER A 83 1.29 11.60 21.90
N ILE A 84 1.53 10.31 21.65
CA ILE A 84 0.59 9.45 20.91
C ILE A 84 -0.79 9.46 21.57
N TYR A 85 -0.82 9.32 22.91
CA TYR A 85 -2.05 9.31 23.69
C TYR A 85 -2.80 10.64 23.61
N GLU A 86 -2.11 11.77 23.80
CA GLU A 86 -2.73 13.10 23.70
C GLU A 86 -3.36 13.33 22.32
N THR A 87 -2.66 12.92 21.27
CA THR A 87 -3.13 13.05 19.88
C THR A 87 -4.40 12.24 19.60
N LEU A 88 -4.55 11.09 20.25
CA LEU A 88 -5.72 10.21 20.11
C LEU A 88 -6.95 10.78 20.81
N VAL A 89 -6.74 11.29 22.02
CA VAL A 89 -7.82 11.64 22.92
C VAL A 89 -8.39 13.03 22.57
N GLU A 90 -7.60 13.89 21.93
CA GLU A 90 -8.02 15.24 21.49
C GLU A 90 -9.21 15.25 20.51
N VAL A 91 -9.43 14.20 19.74
CA VAL A 91 -10.57 14.13 18.79
C VAL A 91 -11.87 13.68 19.45
N THR A 92 -11.87 13.43 20.75
CA THR A 92 -13.05 13.04 21.52
C THR A 92 -13.64 14.23 22.26
N ASP A 93 -14.96 14.20 22.49
CA ASP A 93 -15.66 15.30 23.17
C ASP A 93 -15.28 15.42 24.66
N ASP A 94 -14.90 14.31 25.30
CA ASP A 94 -14.39 14.27 26.67
C ASP A 94 -13.10 13.43 26.76
N PRO A 95 -11.94 14.09 26.86
CA PRO A 95 -10.65 13.41 26.89
C PRO A 95 -10.39 12.64 28.20
N TYR A 96 -11.14 12.91 29.27
CA TYR A 96 -10.98 12.26 30.56
C TYR A 96 -12.04 11.17 30.83
N ASP A 97 -12.93 10.92 29.87
CA ASP A 97 -13.91 9.85 29.95
C ASP A 97 -13.21 8.48 29.92
N GLY A 98 -13.48 7.64 30.92
CA GLY A 98 -12.85 6.33 31.08
C GLY A 98 -13.02 5.41 29.87
N ILE A 99 -14.11 5.58 29.09
CA ILE A 99 -14.36 4.83 27.85
C ILE A 99 -13.38 5.26 26.74
N ASN A 100 -13.18 6.56 26.56
CA ASN A 100 -12.23 7.10 25.57
C ASN A 100 -10.80 6.74 25.96
N ILE A 101 -10.48 6.80 27.25
CA ILE A 101 -9.18 6.36 27.76
C ILE A 101 -8.94 4.88 27.44
N SER A 102 -9.90 4.01 27.75
CA SER A 102 -9.76 2.57 27.49
C SER A 102 -9.63 2.27 25.99
N LEU A 103 -10.41 2.97 25.16
CA LEU A 103 -10.37 2.83 23.71
C LEU A 103 -9.02 3.29 23.16
N ALA A 104 -8.46 4.40 23.66
CA ALA A 104 -7.16 4.88 23.26
C ALA A 104 -6.06 3.85 23.54
N PHE A 105 -6.03 3.27 24.74
CA PHE A 105 -5.08 2.21 25.07
C PHE A 105 -5.30 0.93 24.25
N GLU A 106 -6.56 0.56 23.99
CA GLU A 106 -6.88 -0.56 23.11
C GLU A 106 -6.33 -0.33 21.70
N LEU A 107 -6.54 0.85 21.12
CA LEU A 107 -6.04 1.20 19.79
C LEU A 107 -4.52 1.29 19.74
N ILE A 108 -3.87 1.85 20.77
CA ILE A 108 -2.41 1.87 20.88
C ILE A 108 -1.86 0.44 20.77
N LYS A 109 -2.40 -0.49 21.55
CA LYS A 109 -1.98 -1.89 21.55
C LYS A 109 -2.35 -2.62 20.24
N LYS A 110 -3.58 -2.42 19.74
CA LYS A 110 -4.08 -3.07 18.52
C LYS A 110 -3.29 -2.64 17.28
N LEU A 111 -2.73 -1.42 17.31
CA LEU A 111 -1.95 -0.86 16.22
C LEU A 111 -0.43 -1.00 16.44
N SER A 112 -0.02 -1.76 17.46
CA SER A 112 1.39 -1.99 17.86
C SER A 112 2.17 -0.70 18.10
N LEU A 113 1.51 0.36 18.57
CA LEU A 113 2.12 1.67 18.87
C LEU A 113 2.97 1.62 20.16
N ASP A 114 2.78 0.59 20.98
CA ASP A 114 3.48 0.29 22.23
C ASP A 114 4.87 -0.33 22.05
N GLU A 115 5.17 -0.92 20.88
CA GLU A 115 6.48 -1.52 20.58
C GLU A 115 7.59 -0.48 20.35
N THR A 116 7.23 0.79 20.18
CA THR A 116 8.21 1.87 20.20
C THR A 116 8.74 2.04 21.63
N ALA A 117 10.06 1.94 21.82
CA ALA A 117 10.72 1.93 23.13
C ALA A 117 10.42 3.14 24.06
N GLU A 118 9.58 4.09 23.64
CA GLU A 118 9.29 5.37 24.28
C GLU A 118 7.80 5.83 24.09
N ALA A 119 6.86 4.91 23.79
CA ALA A 119 5.50 5.20 23.28
C ALA A 119 4.63 6.19 24.08
N GLU A 120 4.78 6.27 25.41
CA GLU A 120 3.91 7.13 26.24
C GLU A 120 4.32 8.62 26.23
N ASN A 121 5.59 8.93 25.90
CA ASN A 121 6.14 10.30 25.95
C ASN A 121 6.87 10.75 24.67
N THR A 122 6.83 9.94 23.61
CA THR A 122 7.45 10.31 22.34
C THR A 122 6.60 11.33 21.60
N ASP A 123 7.24 12.42 21.22
CA ASP A 123 6.68 13.43 20.32
C ASP A 123 6.34 12.79 18.96
N VAL A 124 5.07 12.85 18.58
CA VAL A 124 4.56 12.32 17.30
C VAL A 124 5.30 12.91 16.10
N GLY A 125 5.82 14.14 16.21
CA GLY A 125 6.63 14.79 15.17
C GLY A 125 7.97 14.11 14.90
N LYS A 126 8.49 13.30 15.82
CA LYS A 126 9.76 12.56 15.68
C LYS A 126 9.59 11.14 15.12
N LEU A 127 8.36 10.65 15.06
CA LEU A 127 8.05 9.33 14.55
C LEU A 127 8.36 9.22 13.05
N SER A 128 8.70 8.02 12.57
CA SER A 128 8.82 7.79 11.12
C SER A 128 7.48 8.02 10.43
N GLY A 129 7.48 8.34 9.13
CA GLY A 129 6.24 8.57 8.38
C GLY A 129 5.24 7.40 8.47
N GLY A 130 5.72 6.17 8.61
CA GLY A 130 4.88 5.00 8.82
C GLY A 130 4.17 5.00 10.17
N TRP A 131 4.92 5.27 11.23
CA TRP A 131 4.37 5.42 12.59
C TRP A 131 3.40 6.61 12.68
N GLN A 132 3.71 7.74 12.03
CA GLN A 132 2.80 8.89 11.96
C GLN A 132 1.47 8.54 11.30
N LYS A 133 1.49 7.75 10.21
CA LYS A 133 0.25 7.26 9.58
C LYS A 133 -0.53 6.32 10.48
N ARG A 134 0.13 5.43 11.25
CA ARG A 134 -0.54 4.57 12.24
C ARG A 134 -1.23 5.39 13.33
N VAL A 135 -0.55 6.41 13.87
CA VAL A 135 -1.14 7.35 14.86
C VAL A 135 -2.31 8.13 14.25
N ALA A 136 -2.18 8.61 13.02
CA ALA A 136 -3.27 9.31 12.34
C ALA A 136 -4.48 8.39 12.09
N LEU A 137 -4.25 7.13 11.73
CA LEU A 137 -5.30 6.12 11.59
C LEU A 137 -5.97 5.85 12.95
N ALA A 138 -5.17 5.68 14.00
CA ALA A 138 -5.64 5.49 15.37
C ALA A 138 -6.56 6.65 15.80
N ARG A 139 -6.16 7.88 15.49
CA ARG A 139 -6.94 9.10 15.75
C ARG A 139 -8.27 9.08 15.02
N GLU A 140 -8.31 8.66 13.76
CA GLU A 140 -9.59 8.56 13.04
C GLU A 140 -10.48 7.43 13.57
N LEU A 141 -9.90 6.35 14.11
CA LEU A 141 -10.65 5.25 14.73
C LEU A 141 -11.26 5.61 16.08
N MET A 142 -10.67 6.56 16.83
CA MET A 142 -11.26 7.09 18.06
C MET A 142 -12.66 7.68 17.86
N LYS A 143 -12.97 8.16 16.64
CA LYS A 143 -14.30 8.66 16.27
C LYS A 143 -15.35 7.55 16.07
N GLN A 144 -14.94 6.28 16.23
CA GLN A 144 -15.76 5.08 15.99
C GLN A 144 -16.51 5.10 14.65
N PRO A 145 -15.79 5.31 13.52
CA PRO A 145 -16.42 5.52 12.22
C PRO A 145 -17.12 4.25 11.72
N THR A 146 -18.27 4.42 11.07
CA THR A 146 -18.93 3.38 10.28
C THR A 146 -18.36 3.30 8.85
N LEU A 147 -17.80 4.41 8.35
CA LEU A 147 -17.11 4.49 7.07
C LEU A 147 -15.78 5.22 7.25
N LEU A 148 -14.69 4.59 6.83
CA LEU A 148 -13.36 5.18 6.83
C LEU A 148 -12.89 5.46 5.39
N LEU A 149 -12.59 6.73 5.12
CA LEU A 149 -12.03 7.18 3.85
C LEU A 149 -10.51 7.25 3.97
N LEU A 150 -9.77 6.57 3.09
CA LEU A 150 -8.31 6.55 3.10
C LEU A 150 -7.76 7.11 1.78
N ASP A 151 -6.99 8.19 1.83
CA ASP A 151 -6.37 8.82 0.65
C ASP A 151 -4.88 8.46 0.59
N GLU A 152 -4.49 7.58 -0.33
CA GLU A 152 -3.12 7.06 -0.51
C GLU A 152 -2.46 6.61 0.82
N PRO A 153 -3.09 5.67 1.56
CA PRO A 153 -2.59 5.25 2.87
C PRO A 153 -1.26 4.51 2.76
N THR A 154 -0.94 3.90 1.62
CA THR A 154 0.29 3.13 1.36
C THR A 154 1.52 3.99 1.07
N ASN A 155 1.37 5.24 0.64
CA ASN A 155 2.52 6.07 0.24
C ASN A 155 3.47 6.32 1.42
N HIS A 156 4.78 6.25 1.20
CA HIS A 156 5.81 6.46 2.23
C HIS A 156 5.75 5.48 3.42
N LEU A 157 4.96 4.39 3.32
CA LEU A 157 5.01 3.27 4.25
C LEU A 157 6.05 2.26 3.78
N ASP A 158 6.80 1.68 4.70
CA ASP A 158 7.54 0.47 4.39
C ASP A 158 6.60 -0.72 4.20
N ILE A 159 7.12 -1.75 3.52
CA ILE A 159 6.33 -2.94 3.17
C ILE A 159 5.74 -3.61 4.41
N GLN A 160 6.48 -3.67 5.52
CA GLN A 160 5.97 -4.23 6.76
C GLN A 160 4.76 -3.44 7.30
N SER A 161 4.80 -2.10 7.25
CA SER A 161 3.65 -1.27 7.63
C SER A 161 2.49 -1.40 6.66
N ILE A 162 2.74 -1.65 5.37
CA ILE A 162 1.70 -1.97 4.39
C ILE A 162 1.02 -3.30 4.75
N LEU A 163 1.80 -4.36 5.02
CA LEU A 163 1.27 -5.68 5.42
C LEU A 163 0.43 -5.60 6.71
N TRP A 164 0.91 -4.84 7.69
CA TRP A 164 0.15 -4.58 8.90
C TRP A 164 -1.19 -3.87 8.62
N LEU A 165 -1.19 -2.90 7.70
CA LEU A 165 -2.41 -2.17 7.35
C LEU A 165 -3.41 -3.07 6.62
N GLU A 166 -2.92 -3.99 5.78
CA GLU A 166 -3.74 -5.02 5.16
C GLU A 166 -4.41 -5.91 6.20
N ASP A 167 -3.63 -6.45 7.13
CA ASP A 167 -4.14 -7.31 8.21
C ASP A 167 -5.16 -6.54 9.09
N PHE A 168 -4.89 -5.27 9.37
CA PHE A 168 -5.82 -4.40 10.10
C PHE A 168 -7.16 -4.24 9.36
N ILE A 169 -7.14 -3.89 8.08
CA ILE A 169 -8.36 -3.70 7.28
C ILE A 169 -9.08 -5.04 7.07
N ALA A 170 -8.34 -6.13 6.86
CA ALA A 170 -8.89 -7.47 6.70
C ALA A 170 -9.70 -7.89 7.93
N THR A 171 -9.20 -7.59 9.14
CA THR A 171 -9.85 -7.93 10.42
C THR A 171 -10.99 -7.00 10.83
N GLN A 172 -11.10 -5.80 10.25
CA GLN A 172 -12.18 -4.85 10.56
C GLN A 172 -13.43 -5.14 9.69
N ASN A 173 -14.33 -5.99 10.18
CA ASN A 173 -15.58 -6.30 9.46
C ASN A 173 -16.74 -5.33 9.76
N GLN A 174 -16.66 -4.56 10.84
CA GLN A 174 -17.72 -3.64 11.26
C GLN A 174 -17.65 -2.26 10.60
N ILE A 175 -16.53 -1.95 9.95
CA ILE A 175 -16.24 -0.66 9.35
C ILE A 175 -16.23 -0.85 7.83
N SER A 176 -16.96 -0.01 7.09
CA SER A 176 -16.80 0.08 5.64
C SER A 176 -15.55 0.91 5.31
N PHE A 177 -14.84 0.54 4.26
CA PHE A 177 -13.65 1.26 3.81
C PHE A 177 -13.85 1.78 2.38
N PHE A 178 -13.40 3.00 2.13
CA PHE A 178 -13.27 3.55 0.79
C PHE A 178 -11.86 4.08 0.62
N ILE A 179 -11.06 3.39 -0.20
CA ILE A 179 -9.60 3.49 -0.22
C ILE A 179 -9.16 3.97 -1.59
N VAL A 180 -8.42 5.07 -1.65
CA VAL A 180 -7.68 5.48 -2.83
C VAL A 180 -6.25 5.00 -2.66
N THR A 181 -5.78 4.12 -3.55
CA THR A 181 -4.39 3.70 -3.59
C THR A 181 -4.01 3.26 -5.00
N HIS A 182 -2.73 3.39 -5.32
CA HIS A 182 -2.12 2.81 -6.51
C HIS A 182 -1.50 1.43 -6.28
N ASP A 183 -1.42 0.93 -5.03
CA ASP A 183 -0.88 -0.40 -4.71
C ASP A 183 -1.87 -1.51 -5.09
N ARG A 184 -1.54 -2.25 -6.16
CA ARG A 184 -2.36 -3.34 -6.69
C ARG A 184 -2.46 -4.52 -5.73
N ALA A 185 -1.41 -4.83 -4.97
CA ALA A 185 -1.41 -5.94 -4.02
C ALA A 185 -2.30 -5.61 -2.82
N PHE A 186 -2.25 -4.36 -2.39
CA PHE A 186 -3.14 -3.85 -1.35
C PHE A 186 -4.61 -3.95 -1.76
N LEU A 187 -4.95 -3.50 -2.98
CA LEU A 187 -6.30 -3.60 -3.51
C LEU A 187 -6.76 -5.06 -3.64
N GLN A 188 -5.89 -5.94 -4.14
CA GLN A 188 -6.18 -7.37 -4.28
C GLN A 188 -6.46 -8.05 -2.93
N ASN A 189 -5.69 -7.73 -1.89
CA ASN A 189 -5.78 -8.39 -0.59
C ASN A 189 -6.89 -7.83 0.31
N THR A 190 -7.27 -6.56 0.15
CA THR A 190 -8.16 -5.88 1.10
C THR A 190 -9.55 -5.55 0.56
N CYS A 191 -9.69 -5.27 -0.74
CA CYS A 191 -10.91 -4.73 -1.30
C CYS A 191 -11.85 -5.83 -1.80
N THR A 192 -13.15 -5.62 -1.59
CA THR A 192 -14.25 -6.47 -2.05
C THR A 192 -14.98 -5.87 -3.26
N ALA A 193 -14.64 -4.64 -3.64
CA ALA A 193 -15.11 -3.97 -4.84
C ALA A 193 -14.07 -2.96 -5.31
N ILE A 194 -13.96 -2.76 -6.62
CA ILE A 194 -13.07 -1.78 -7.24
C ILE A 194 -13.88 -0.84 -8.13
N PHE A 195 -13.73 0.45 -7.87
CA PHE A 195 -14.29 1.54 -8.65
C PHE A 195 -13.17 2.20 -9.45
N ASP A 196 -13.35 2.33 -10.77
CA ASP A 196 -12.37 2.96 -11.65
C ASP A 196 -12.92 4.28 -12.19
N LEU A 197 -12.44 5.38 -11.60
CA LEU A 197 -12.80 6.73 -11.94
C LEU A 197 -11.94 7.21 -13.10
N ASP A 198 -12.48 7.14 -14.30
CA ASP A 198 -11.82 7.58 -15.52
C ASP A 198 -12.85 8.25 -16.44
N PRO A 199 -12.60 9.50 -16.91
CA PRO A 199 -13.44 10.13 -17.94
C PRO A 199 -13.60 9.29 -19.22
N ARG A 200 -12.66 8.37 -19.48
CA ARG A 200 -12.70 7.41 -20.59
C ARG A 200 -13.82 6.38 -20.42
N ASN A 201 -14.13 6.02 -19.17
CA ASN A 201 -15.12 5.00 -18.84
C ASN A 201 -16.56 5.43 -19.20
N PRO A 202 -17.46 4.46 -19.49
CA PRO A 202 -18.89 4.73 -19.57
C PRO A 202 -19.37 5.38 -18.28
N ASP A 203 -20.14 6.46 -18.38
CA ASP A 203 -20.65 7.25 -17.25
C ASP A 203 -19.56 7.80 -16.29
N GLY A 204 -18.28 7.77 -16.71
CA GLY A 204 -17.14 8.29 -15.96
C GLY A 204 -16.65 7.41 -14.80
N ILE A 205 -17.29 6.27 -14.53
CA ILE A 205 -16.90 5.35 -13.46
C ILE A 205 -17.31 3.90 -13.78
N ILE A 206 -16.36 2.96 -13.73
CA ILE A 206 -16.66 1.52 -13.74
C ILE A 206 -16.76 1.05 -12.30
N LYS A 207 -17.74 0.17 -12.02
CA LYS A 207 -17.92 -0.46 -10.71
C LYS A 207 -17.83 -1.96 -10.90
N SER A 208 -16.85 -2.60 -10.28
CA SER A 208 -16.74 -4.05 -10.24
C SER A 208 -16.81 -4.52 -8.80
N PHE A 209 -17.64 -5.55 -8.55
CA PHE A 209 -17.76 -6.18 -7.24
C PHE A 209 -16.97 -7.48 -7.30
N GLY A 210 -15.94 -7.58 -6.46
CA GLY A 210 -14.87 -8.53 -6.64
C GLY A 210 -13.53 -7.99 -6.17
N ASP A 211 -12.53 -8.87 -6.19
CA ASP A 211 -11.14 -8.49 -5.99
C ASP A 211 -10.58 -7.71 -7.20
N TYR A 212 -9.32 -7.29 -7.10
CA TYR A 212 -8.67 -6.53 -8.16
C TYR A 212 -8.52 -7.34 -9.46
N GLY A 213 -8.27 -8.65 -9.36
CA GLY A 213 -8.23 -9.56 -10.51
C GLY A 213 -9.55 -9.57 -11.31
N GLN A 214 -10.69 -9.74 -10.64
CA GLN A 214 -12.02 -9.70 -11.27
C GLN A 214 -12.32 -8.34 -11.89
N PHE A 215 -11.86 -7.26 -11.28
CA PHE A 215 -11.93 -5.93 -11.87
C PHE A 215 -11.15 -5.84 -13.19
N LEU A 216 -9.93 -6.39 -13.27
CA LEU A 216 -9.15 -6.39 -14.51
C LEU A 216 -9.86 -7.15 -15.63
N GLU A 217 -10.44 -8.31 -15.32
CA GLU A 217 -11.25 -9.06 -16.29
C GLU A 217 -12.46 -8.25 -16.76
N THR A 218 -13.20 -7.65 -15.83
CA THR A 218 -14.35 -6.79 -16.13
C THR A 218 -13.96 -5.62 -17.02
N LYS A 219 -12.85 -4.94 -16.68
CA LYS A 219 -12.31 -3.82 -17.44
C LYS A 219 -11.91 -4.25 -18.85
N GLN A 220 -11.25 -5.40 -18.98
CA GLN A 220 -10.86 -5.95 -20.28
C GLN A 220 -12.08 -6.26 -21.15
N MET A 221 -13.13 -6.88 -20.59
CA MET A 221 -14.38 -7.14 -21.30
C MET A 221 -15.05 -5.84 -21.78
N ILE A 222 -15.08 -4.80 -20.93
CA ILE A 222 -15.62 -3.48 -21.30
C ILE A 222 -14.81 -2.87 -22.44
N LEU A 223 -13.48 -2.85 -22.34
CA LEU A 223 -12.60 -2.31 -23.38
C LEU A 223 -12.75 -3.07 -24.71
N ASP A 224 -12.84 -4.40 -24.69
CA ASP A 224 -13.04 -5.18 -25.91
C ASP A 224 -14.42 -4.97 -26.52
N SER A 225 -15.46 -4.78 -25.69
CA SER A 225 -16.79 -4.40 -26.18
C SER A 225 -16.80 -3.02 -26.84
N GLN A 226 -16.05 -2.06 -26.28
CA GLN A 226 -15.88 -0.72 -26.84
C GLN A 226 -15.13 -0.76 -28.17
N ARG A 227 -13.99 -1.46 -28.24
CA ARG A 227 -13.23 -1.65 -29.48
C ARG A 227 -14.09 -2.23 -30.60
N ARG A 228 -14.89 -3.27 -30.31
CA ARG A 228 -15.81 -3.87 -31.29
C ARG A 228 -16.88 -2.87 -31.77
N LEU A 229 -17.42 -2.06 -30.85
CA LEU A 229 -18.39 -1.01 -31.19
C LEU A 229 -17.75 0.07 -32.06
N GLU A 230 -16.53 0.49 -31.73
CA GLU A 230 -15.74 1.46 -32.49
C GLU A 230 -15.42 0.97 -33.89
N GLU A 231 -14.92 -0.26 -34.04
CA GLU A 231 -14.66 -0.86 -35.35
C GLU A 231 -15.92 -0.91 -36.21
N LYS A 232 -17.05 -1.33 -35.62
CA LYS A 232 -18.34 -1.35 -36.33
C LYS A 232 -18.78 0.06 -36.75
N THR A 233 -18.60 1.04 -35.88
CA THR A 233 -18.96 2.45 -36.13
C THR A 233 -18.07 3.05 -37.21
N ARG A 234 -16.75 2.78 -37.15
CA ARG A 234 -15.75 3.20 -38.14
C ARG A 234 -16.03 2.61 -39.52
N ASN A 235 -16.30 1.31 -39.58
CA ASN A 235 -16.66 0.64 -40.85
C ASN A 235 -17.94 1.24 -41.45
N THR A 236 -18.94 1.53 -40.61
CA THR A 236 -20.18 2.20 -41.04
C THR A 236 -19.88 3.62 -41.55
N MET A 237 -19.04 4.37 -40.85
CA MET A 237 -18.61 5.72 -41.24
C MET A 237 -17.87 5.70 -42.60
N LEU A 238 -16.97 4.75 -42.84
CA LEU A 238 -16.27 4.62 -44.13
C LEU A 238 -17.24 4.38 -45.29
N ILE A 239 -18.27 3.55 -45.09
CA ILE A 239 -19.32 3.31 -46.08
C ILE A 239 -20.11 4.59 -46.37
N GLU A 240 -20.53 5.31 -45.32
CA GLU A 240 -21.28 6.57 -45.48
C GLU A 240 -20.42 7.68 -46.09
N LYS A 241 -19.13 7.78 -45.76
CA LYS A 241 -18.17 8.72 -46.35
C LYS A 241 -17.97 8.44 -47.85
N ALA A 242 -17.85 7.17 -48.24
CA ALA A 242 -17.79 6.77 -49.63
C ALA A 242 -19.10 7.08 -50.39
N TRP A 243 -20.25 6.96 -49.72
CA TRP A 243 -21.54 7.37 -50.29
C TRP A 243 -21.64 8.89 -50.49
N LEU A 244 -21.20 9.70 -49.51
CA LEU A 244 -21.13 11.16 -49.64
C LEU A 244 -20.20 11.59 -50.78
N ALA A 245 -19.04 10.95 -50.93
CA ALA A 245 -18.09 11.24 -52.00
C ALA A 245 -18.66 11.00 -53.41
N ARG A 246 -19.69 10.16 -53.55
CA ARG A 246 -20.39 9.91 -54.83
C ARG A 246 -21.38 11.03 -55.22
N GLY A 247 -21.54 12.06 -54.40
CA GLY A 247 -22.37 13.23 -54.71
C GLY A 247 -23.88 12.94 -54.84
N PRO A 248 -24.53 12.33 -53.83
CA PRO A 248 -25.98 12.06 -53.88
C PRO A 248 -26.78 13.38 -53.94
N GLN A 249 -27.71 13.47 -54.89
CA GLN A 249 -28.62 14.61 -55.02
C GLN A 249 -29.61 14.63 -53.85
N ALA A 250 -29.38 15.45 -52.83
CA ALA A 250 -30.17 15.54 -51.59
C ALA A 250 -31.55 16.22 -51.78
N ARG A 251 -32.37 15.72 -52.71
CA ARG A 251 -33.67 16.31 -53.04
C ARG A 251 -34.84 15.75 -52.21
N LEU A 252 -34.64 14.64 -51.50
CA LEU A 252 -35.67 13.95 -50.70
C LEU A 252 -35.33 13.97 -49.20
N LYS A 253 -36.34 14.18 -48.32
CA LYS A 253 -36.20 14.17 -46.84
C LYS A 253 -35.39 12.97 -46.30
N LYS A 254 -35.55 11.79 -46.91
CA LYS A 254 -34.83 10.56 -46.53
C LYS A 254 -33.32 10.61 -46.83
N GLN A 255 -32.92 11.28 -47.91
CA GLN A 255 -31.51 11.45 -48.28
C GLN A 255 -30.84 12.53 -47.42
N GLN A 256 -31.58 13.59 -47.06
CA GLN A 256 -31.11 14.63 -46.14
C GLN A 256 -30.91 14.07 -44.72
N ALA A 257 -31.84 13.23 -44.23
CA ALA A 257 -31.66 12.53 -42.95
C ALA A 257 -30.44 11.58 -42.94
N ARG A 258 -30.12 10.95 -44.09
CA ARG A 258 -28.93 10.11 -44.22
C ARG A 258 -27.63 10.92 -44.24
N GLN A 259 -27.62 12.08 -44.90
CA GLN A 259 -26.47 13.01 -44.85
C GLN A 259 -26.19 13.48 -43.43
N ASN A 260 -27.23 13.89 -42.69
CA ASN A 260 -27.07 14.30 -41.30
C ASN A 260 -26.51 13.16 -40.43
N ARG A 261 -27.05 11.94 -40.58
CA ARG A 261 -26.53 10.75 -39.87
C ARG A 261 -25.08 10.44 -40.22
N ALA A 262 -24.68 10.63 -41.47
CA ALA A 262 -23.29 10.43 -41.90
C ALA A 262 -22.35 11.46 -41.25
N HIS A 263 -22.76 12.72 -41.17
CA HIS A 263 -22.00 13.76 -40.45
C HIS A 263 -21.94 13.48 -38.95
N GLU A 264 -23.05 13.08 -38.32
CA GLU A 264 -23.08 12.68 -36.91
C GLU A 264 -22.16 11.48 -36.63
N LEU A 265 -22.11 10.49 -37.53
CA LEU A 265 -21.19 9.35 -37.44
C LEU A 265 -19.72 9.77 -37.56
N ILE A 266 -19.40 10.71 -38.45
CA ILE A 266 -18.05 11.26 -38.60
C ILE A 266 -17.64 11.98 -37.31
N ASP A 267 -18.48 12.90 -36.81
CA ASP A 267 -18.23 13.62 -35.57
C ASP A 267 -18.11 12.69 -34.35
N ALA A 268 -18.89 11.61 -34.32
CA ALA A 268 -18.83 10.60 -33.26
C ALA A 268 -17.52 9.80 -33.29
N VAL A 269 -17.06 9.37 -34.47
CA VAL A 269 -15.78 8.67 -34.63
C VAL A 269 -14.61 9.59 -34.30
N ASP A 270 -14.62 10.84 -34.77
CA ASP A 270 -13.58 11.82 -34.46
C ASP A 270 -13.49 12.10 -32.94
N LYS A 271 -14.62 12.14 -32.23
CA LYS A 271 -14.65 12.24 -30.76
C LYS A 271 -14.11 10.97 -30.08
N LEU A 272 -14.43 9.78 -30.59
CA LEU A 272 -13.93 8.50 -30.06
C LEU A 272 -12.42 8.35 -30.27
N GLU A 273 -11.90 8.70 -31.45
CA GLU A 273 -10.45 8.64 -31.74
C GLU A 273 -9.64 9.59 -30.84
N ASN A 274 -10.17 10.78 -30.55
CA ASN A 274 -9.55 11.72 -29.61
C ASN A 274 -9.66 11.26 -28.13
N LYS A 275 -10.68 10.44 -27.79
CA LYS A 275 -10.89 9.93 -26.43
C LYS A 275 -10.05 8.67 -26.16
N ASN A 276 -9.82 7.85 -27.19
CA ASN A 276 -9.13 6.55 -27.11
C ASN A 276 -7.73 6.56 -27.71
N THR A 277 -7.11 7.72 -27.92
CA THR A 277 -5.73 7.83 -28.40
C THR A 277 -4.73 7.39 -27.33
N LEU A 278 -4.79 6.11 -26.98
CA LEU A 278 -3.74 5.32 -26.37
C LEU A 278 -2.74 5.01 -27.48
N ARG A 279 -1.80 5.93 -27.72
CA ARG A 279 -0.62 5.60 -28.51
C ARG A 279 0.21 4.63 -27.68
N LYS A 280 0.01 3.33 -27.89
CA LYS A 280 0.99 2.31 -27.50
C LYS A 280 2.30 2.69 -28.20
N SER A 281 3.29 3.12 -27.45
CA SER A 281 4.63 3.39 -27.96
C SER A 281 5.56 2.35 -27.38
N ASP A 282 6.24 1.60 -28.23
CA ASP A 282 7.37 0.78 -27.82
C ASP A 282 8.43 1.69 -27.20
N PHE A 283 8.82 1.39 -25.97
CA PHE A 283 9.90 2.05 -25.26
C PHE A 283 11.15 1.19 -25.37
N ASP A 284 12.29 1.83 -25.62
CA ASP A 284 13.52 1.09 -25.87
C ASP A 284 14.70 1.91 -25.32
N PHE A 285 15.50 1.29 -24.44
CA PHE A 285 16.57 1.96 -23.70
C PHE A 285 17.84 2.13 -24.53
N SER A 286 18.59 3.21 -24.30
CA SER A 286 19.90 3.44 -24.92
C SER A 286 21.04 2.72 -24.21
N THR A 287 21.88 2.02 -24.97
CA THR A 287 23.12 1.40 -24.49
C THR A 287 24.31 2.35 -24.63
N THR A 288 25.21 2.33 -23.65
CA THR A 288 26.62 2.72 -23.84
C THR A 288 27.48 1.48 -23.97
N GLY A 289 28.01 1.22 -25.18
CA GLY A 289 29.16 0.35 -25.42
C GLY A 289 29.14 -1.08 -24.84
N ASN A 290 30.29 -1.75 -24.92
CA ASN A 290 30.50 -3.05 -24.26
C ASN A 290 30.58 -2.83 -22.74
N SER A 291 29.56 -3.26 -22.00
CA SER A 291 29.60 -3.25 -20.53
C SER A 291 30.67 -4.20 -20.00
N PRO A 292 31.57 -3.75 -19.10
CA PRO A 292 32.51 -4.64 -18.44
C PRO A 292 31.78 -5.73 -17.64
N LYS A 293 32.37 -6.92 -17.55
CA LYS A 293 31.76 -8.09 -16.88
C LYS A 293 31.51 -7.87 -15.37
N LYS A 294 32.24 -6.92 -14.75
CA LYS A 294 32.12 -6.52 -13.35
C LYS A 294 31.83 -5.02 -13.26
N LEU A 295 30.72 -4.65 -12.61
CA LEU A 295 30.33 -3.25 -12.38
C LEU A 295 30.70 -2.81 -10.97
N VAL A 296 30.10 -3.45 -9.96
CA VAL A 296 30.35 -3.18 -8.53
C VAL A 296 30.59 -4.50 -7.80
N GLU A 297 31.59 -4.55 -6.92
CA GLU A 297 31.92 -5.73 -6.10
C GLU A 297 32.02 -5.32 -4.63
N LEU A 298 31.27 -6.03 -3.78
CA LEU A 298 31.20 -5.85 -2.34
C LEU A 298 31.85 -7.06 -1.68
N THR A 299 32.86 -6.83 -0.85
CA THR A 299 33.57 -7.90 -0.13
C THR A 299 33.46 -7.66 1.36
N LYS A 300 32.58 -8.42 2.03
CA LYS A 300 32.28 -8.31 3.47
C LYS A 300 32.02 -6.87 3.93
N ALA A 301 31.40 -6.07 3.06
CA ALA A 301 31.16 -4.66 3.29
C ALA A 301 30.20 -4.48 4.48
N GLY A 302 30.53 -3.56 5.37
CA GLY A 302 29.71 -3.20 6.51
C GLY A 302 29.80 -1.71 6.82
N LYS A 303 28.73 -1.18 7.41
CA LYS A 303 28.61 0.24 7.74
C LYS A 303 27.94 0.44 9.08
N SER A 304 28.54 1.28 9.91
CA SER A 304 27.98 1.73 11.18
C SER A 304 28.12 3.25 11.33
N PHE A 305 27.14 3.86 12.01
CA PHE A 305 27.18 5.25 12.44
C PHE A 305 27.14 5.29 13.97
N GLY A 306 28.28 5.60 14.59
CA GLY A 306 28.41 5.55 16.05
C GLY A 306 28.17 4.13 16.57
N SER A 307 27.22 3.97 17.50
CA SER A 307 26.81 2.67 18.06
C SER A 307 25.77 1.92 17.22
N ARG A 308 25.20 2.57 16.18
CA ARG A 308 24.19 1.95 15.32
C ARG A 308 24.85 1.22 14.16
N HIS A 309 24.75 -0.10 14.15
CA HIS A 309 25.10 -0.94 13.00
C HIS A 309 23.97 -0.88 11.97
N LEU A 310 24.26 -0.51 10.72
CA LEU A 310 23.25 -0.49 9.65
C LEU A 310 23.24 -1.81 8.91
N PHE A 311 24.41 -2.26 8.46
CA PHE A 311 24.56 -3.60 7.90
C PHE A 311 25.98 -4.12 8.03
N SER A 312 26.14 -5.44 8.00
CA SER A 312 27.44 -6.10 8.14
C SER A 312 27.61 -7.27 7.18
N ASN A 313 28.88 -7.60 6.89
CA ASN A 313 29.30 -8.79 6.13
C ASN A 313 28.66 -8.96 4.74
N LEU A 314 28.23 -7.87 4.10
CA LEU A 314 27.60 -7.93 2.79
C LEU A 314 28.64 -8.29 1.71
N SER A 315 28.42 -9.43 1.05
CA SER A 315 29.24 -9.87 -0.08
C SER A 315 28.38 -10.11 -1.32
N GLY A 316 28.81 -9.58 -2.46
CA GLY A 316 28.04 -9.65 -3.70
C GLY A 316 28.72 -8.95 -4.85
N MET A 317 28.29 -9.27 -6.07
CA MET A 317 28.81 -8.65 -7.29
C MET A 317 27.65 -8.28 -8.21
N ILE A 318 27.60 -7.01 -8.60
CA ILE A 318 26.65 -6.47 -9.55
C ILE A 318 27.23 -6.64 -10.96
N ARG A 319 26.51 -7.39 -11.79
CA ARG A 319 26.85 -7.68 -13.19
C ARG A 319 25.93 -6.90 -14.14
N PRO A 320 26.31 -6.71 -15.41
CA PRO A 320 25.37 -6.19 -16.41
C PRO A 320 24.08 -7.01 -16.46
N LYS A 321 22.94 -6.35 -16.68
CA LYS A 321 21.58 -6.93 -16.61
C LYS A 321 21.14 -7.45 -15.24
N ALA A 322 21.91 -7.28 -14.17
CA ALA A 322 21.43 -7.58 -12.83
C ALA A 322 20.19 -6.72 -12.52
N ARG A 323 19.21 -7.32 -11.84
CA ARG A 323 17.98 -6.65 -11.42
C ARG A 323 17.79 -6.90 -9.92
N ILE A 324 18.18 -5.92 -9.12
CA ILE A 324 18.25 -6.07 -7.67
C ILE A 324 17.23 -5.13 -7.03
N GLY A 325 16.30 -5.67 -6.24
CA GLY A 325 15.43 -4.88 -5.37
C GLY A 325 16.02 -4.75 -3.97
N LEU A 326 15.89 -3.60 -3.33
CA LEU A 326 16.31 -3.39 -1.94
C LEU A 326 15.07 -3.27 -1.05
N LEU A 327 14.97 -4.14 -0.04
CA LEU A 327 13.85 -4.19 0.90
C LEU A 327 14.28 -3.92 2.33
N GLY A 328 13.42 -3.32 3.13
CA GLY A 328 13.65 -3.11 4.56
C GLY A 328 12.87 -1.92 5.11
N THR A 329 12.89 -1.76 6.42
CA THR A 329 12.22 -0.64 7.09
C THR A 329 12.87 0.70 6.79
N ASN A 330 12.15 1.77 7.13
CA ASN A 330 12.69 3.11 6.98
C ASN A 330 13.84 3.35 7.98
N GLY A 331 15.01 3.74 7.44
CA GLY A 331 16.21 3.96 8.24
C GLY A 331 17.08 2.73 8.48
N CYS A 332 16.82 1.58 7.86
CA CYS A 332 17.69 0.39 7.95
C CYS A 332 19.04 0.54 7.20
N GLY A 333 19.18 1.57 6.34
CA GLY A 333 20.44 1.86 5.65
C GLY A 333 20.43 1.66 4.13
N LYS A 334 19.27 1.48 3.49
CA LYS A 334 19.10 1.37 2.02
C LYS A 334 19.85 2.48 1.27
N SER A 335 19.58 3.74 1.59
CA SER A 335 20.24 4.89 0.95
C SER A 335 21.74 4.95 1.28
N THR A 336 22.16 4.44 2.44
CA THR A 336 23.59 4.35 2.81
C THR A 336 24.30 3.30 1.96
N LEU A 337 23.69 2.15 1.69
CA LEU A 337 24.22 1.14 0.78
C LEU A 337 24.38 1.70 -0.64
N ILE A 338 23.39 2.46 -1.11
CA ILE A 338 23.47 3.16 -2.40
C ILE A 338 24.64 4.14 -2.44
N LYS A 339 24.82 4.97 -1.40
CA LYS A 339 25.95 5.91 -1.32
C LYS A 339 27.31 5.22 -1.30
N LEU A 340 27.41 4.04 -0.71
CA LEU A 340 28.61 3.20 -0.76
C LEU A 340 28.90 2.70 -2.18
N MET A 341 27.87 2.24 -2.90
CA MET A 341 28.01 1.83 -4.31
C MET A 341 28.34 2.99 -5.24
N LEU A 342 27.96 4.22 -4.89
CA LEU A 342 28.32 5.44 -5.60
C LEU A 342 29.74 5.96 -5.27
N GLY A 343 30.41 5.38 -4.26
CA GLY A 343 31.69 5.86 -3.76
C GLY A 343 31.61 7.20 -3.00
N MET A 344 30.41 7.66 -2.64
CA MET A 344 30.20 8.89 -1.85
C MET A 344 30.48 8.69 -0.36
N GLU A 345 30.35 7.44 0.10
CA GLU A 345 30.70 7.04 1.46
C GLU A 345 31.71 5.88 1.44
N GLN A 346 32.50 5.77 2.50
CA GLN A 346 33.41 4.63 2.69
C GLN A 346 32.80 3.60 3.66
N PRO A 347 33.05 2.29 3.43
CA PRO A 347 32.63 1.24 4.33
C PRO A 347 33.40 1.36 5.67
N THR A 348 32.74 1.00 6.77
CA THR A 348 33.40 0.90 8.09
C THR A 348 34.18 -0.41 8.20
N SER A 349 33.73 -1.45 7.51
CA SER A 349 34.41 -2.74 7.41
C SER A 349 34.25 -3.35 6.01
N GLY A 350 35.20 -4.17 5.59
CA GLY A 350 35.23 -4.75 4.24
C GLY A 350 35.63 -3.77 3.16
N GLU A 351 35.40 -4.14 1.90
CA GLU A 351 35.83 -3.38 0.72
C GLU A 351 34.70 -3.24 -0.29
N VAL A 352 34.62 -2.07 -0.94
CA VAL A 352 33.72 -1.79 -2.05
C VAL A 352 34.57 -1.40 -3.25
N PHE A 353 34.51 -2.19 -4.31
CA PHE A 353 35.15 -1.90 -5.58
C PHE A 353 34.11 -1.46 -6.60
N VAL A 354 34.26 -0.23 -7.09
CA VAL A 354 33.47 0.32 -8.19
C VAL A 354 34.38 0.44 -9.40
N ASN A 355 34.00 -0.16 -10.52
CA ASN A 355 34.79 -0.07 -11.74
C ASN A 355 34.80 1.39 -12.25
N PRO A 356 35.96 2.03 -12.44
CA PRO A 356 36.05 3.44 -12.81
C PRO A 356 35.49 3.77 -14.20
N ASP A 357 35.37 2.77 -15.09
CA ASP A 357 34.90 2.97 -16.47
C ASP A 357 33.36 2.92 -16.61
N ILE A 358 32.62 2.82 -15.50
CA ILE A 358 31.16 2.72 -15.52
C ILE A 358 30.51 4.07 -15.15
N SER A 359 29.38 4.35 -15.77
CA SER A 359 28.48 5.44 -15.37
C SER A 359 27.35 4.89 -14.50
N ILE A 360 27.23 5.40 -13.27
CA ILE A 360 26.12 5.11 -12.37
C ILE A 360 25.22 6.34 -12.31
N ASN A 361 23.93 6.17 -12.60
CA ASN A 361 22.94 7.22 -12.41
C ASN A 361 22.05 6.87 -11.23
N TYR A 362 21.97 7.80 -10.28
CA TYR A 362 21.16 7.67 -9.07
C TYR A 362 20.02 8.68 -9.07
N PHE A 363 18.79 8.18 -9.02
CA PHE A 363 17.59 8.97 -8.84
C PHE A 363 17.17 8.90 -7.37
N GLU A 364 17.50 9.96 -6.62
CA GLU A 364 17.13 10.10 -5.22
C GLU A 364 15.75 10.73 -5.06
N GLN A 365 14.95 10.16 -4.16
CA GLN A 365 13.64 10.69 -3.78
C GLN A 365 13.76 12.15 -3.32
N GLY A 366 13.04 13.05 -4.01
CA GLY A 366 12.90 14.46 -3.60
C GLY A 366 14.09 15.39 -3.83
N LYS A 367 15.25 14.90 -4.32
CA LYS A 367 16.42 15.76 -4.62
C LYS A 367 16.58 16.17 -6.07
N GLU A 368 16.09 15.38 -7.03
CA GLU A 368 15.98 15.83 -8.43
C GLU A 368 14.85 16.86 -8.57
N THR A 369 15.13 18.08 -8.13
CA THR A 369 14.25 19.21 -8.36
C THR A 369 14.36 19.62 -9.82
N LEU A 370 13.35 19.26 -10.60
CA LEU A 370 13.15 19.84 -11.92
C LEU A 370 13.12 21.36 -11.77
N ASN A 371 13.82 22.07 -12.67
CA ASN A 371 13.80 23.53 -12.63
C ASN A 371 12.39 24.03 -12.90
N GLN A 372 11.73 24.51 -11.85
CA GLN A 372 10.32 24.85 -11.83
C GLN A 372 9.95 25.97 -12.82
N ASN A 373 10.93 26.80 -13.18
CA ASN A 373 10.73 27.96 -14.06
C ASN A 373 10.98 27.67 -15.54
N VAL A 374 11.48 26.47 -15.87
CA VAL A 374 11.83 26.09 -17.25
C VAL A 374 10.65 25.40 -17.92
N PRO A 375 10.41 25.62 -19.23
CA PRO A 375 9.39 24.88 -19.97
C PRO A 375 9.67 23.37 -19.99
N VAL A 376 8.61 22.55 -19.94
CA VAL A 376 8.70 21.09 -19.97
C VAL A 376 9.59 20.56 -21.09
N ILE A 377 9.44 21.08 -22.31
CA ILE A 377 10.26 20.67 -23.47
C ILE A 377 11.75 20.94 -23.28
N LYS A 378 12.10 22.01 -22.55
CA LYS A 378 13.49 22.40 -22.30
C LYS A 378 14.16 21.61 -21.19
N ILE A 379 13.39 20.86 -20.39
CA ILE A 379 13.95 19.91 -19.42
C ILE A 379 14.59 18.71 -20.13
N VAL A 380 13.93 18.19 -21.18
CA VAL A 380 14.42 17.01 -21.92
C VAL A 380 15.30 17.37 -23.11
N ALA A 381 15.06 18.53 -23.75
CA ALA A 381 15.88 19.07 -24.83
C ALA A 381 16.34 20.49 -24.49
N PRO A 382 17.39 20.65 -23.65
CA PRO A 382 17.91 21.96 -23.28
C PRO A 382 18.42 22.73 -24.50
N GLU A 383 19.13 22.04 -25.39
CA GLU A 383 19.71 22.58 -26.61
C GLU A 383 18.98 22.01 -27.84
N GLY A 384 18.27 22.88 -28.58
CA GLY A 384 17.51 22.50 -29.78
C GLY A 384 16.11 21.93 -29.51
N ASP A 385 15.63 21.14 -30.49
CA ASP A 385 14.30 20.52 -30.53
C ASP A 385 14.35 18.98 -30.63
N TYR A 386 15.53 18.39 -30.47
CA TYR A 386 15.76 16.95 -30.59
C TYR A 386 16.33 16.39 -29.29
N VAL A 387 15.92 15.16 -28.96
CA VAL A 387 16.49 14.33 -27.91
C VAL A 387 17.20 13.15 -28.54
N HIS A 388 18.29 12.68 -27.92
CA HIS A 388 19.02 11.53 -28.42
C HIS A 388 18.51 10.27 -27.70
N LEU A 389 17.70 9.48 -28.40
CA LEU A 389 17.22 8.19 -27.90
C LEU A 389 18.00 7.10 -28.62
N GLN A 390 18.72 6.26 -27.87
CA GLN A 390 19.57 5.19 -28.44
C GLN A 390 20.62 5.70 -29.45
N GLY A 391 21.16 6.89 -29.24
CA GLY A 391 22.09 7.53 -30.18
C GLY A 391 21.43 8.05 -31.47
N SER A 392 20.11 7.89 -31.64
CA SER A 392 19.34 8.43 -32.75
C SER A 392 18.60 9.72 -32.35
N PRO A 393 18.62 10.77 -33.19
CA PRO A 393 17.89 12.00 -32.91
C PRO A 393 16.39 11.79 -33.11
N VAL A 394 15.61 12.05 -32.07
CA VAL A 394 14.14 12.03 -32.07
C VAL A 394 13.63 13.42 -31.72
N TYR A 395 12.58 13.88 -32.39
CA TYR A 395 11.99 15.19 -32.09
C TYR A 395 11.41 15.22 -30.66
N ALA A 396 11.76 16.23 -29.87
CA ALA A 396 11.45 16.31 -28.44
C ALA A 396 9.94 16.28 -28.17
N ARG A 397 9.12 16.95 -29.01
CA ARG A 397 7.66 16.90 -28.86
C ARG A 397 7.11 15.49 -29.12
N SER A 398 7.64 14.80 -30.13
CA SER A 398 7.25 13.42 -30.42
C SER A 398 7.64 12.49 -29.27
N TYR A 399 8.81 12.71 -28.65
CA TYR A 399 9.26 11.98 -27.48
C TYR A 399 8.35 12.22 -26.25
N LEU A 400 8.11 13.48 -25.87
CA LEU A 400 7.26 13.84 -24.74
C LEU A 400 5.80 13.42 -24.92
N SER A 401 5.31 13.37 -26.17
CA SER A 401 3.96 12.85 -26.43
C SER A 401 3.78 11.38 -26.03
N ARG A 402 4.89 10.60 -25.95
CA ARG A 402 4.88 9.22 -25.45
C ARG A 402 4.65 9.15 -23.94
N PHE A 403 5.03 10.19 -23.20
CA PHE A 403 4.77 10.33 -21.76
C PHE A 403 3.46 11.10 -21.48
N HIS A 404 2.54 11.10 -22.44
CA HIS A 404 1.22 11.74 -22.36
C HIS A 404 1.25 13.26 -22.12
N PHE A 405 2.33 13.94 -22.50
CA PHE A 405 2.31 15.41 -22.57
C PHE A 405 1.63 15.85 -23.86
N ASN A 406 0.70 16.80 -23.75
CA ASN A 406 0.12 17.47 -24.90
C ASN A 406 0.97 18.70 -25.30
N ASN A 407 0.77 19.22 -26.52
CA ASN A 407 1.55 20.35 -27.03
C ASN A 407 1.50 21.58 -26.11
N PHE A 408 0.37 21.85 -25.46
CA PHE A 408 0.22 22.98 -24.56
C PHE A 408 1.04 22.80 -23.27
N GLN A 409 1.03 21.60 -22.68
CA GLN A 409 1.81 21.25 -21.49
C GLN A 409 3.31 21.31 -21.77
N MET A 410 3.76 20.90 -22.96
CA MET A 410 5.18 20.92 -23.34
C MET A 410 5.79 22.34 -23.29
N ASP A 411 4.97 23.36 -23.53
CA ASP A 411 5.39 24.75 -23.54
C ASP A 411 5.18 25.47 -22.18
N MET A 412 4.58 24.79 -21.18
CA MET A 412 4.38 25.36 -19.85
C MET A 412 5.61 25.22 -18.94
N PRO A 413 5.78 26.13 -17.97
CA PRO A 413 6.71 25.94 -16.87
C PRO A 413 6.37 24.70 -16.02
N VAL A 414 7.38 23.98 -15.55
CA VAL A 414 7.22 22.79 -14.71
C VAL A 414 6.39 23.06 -13.45
N SER A 415 6.47 24.29 -12.88
CA SER A 415 5.68 24.70 -11.72
C SER A 415 4.16 24.57 -11.88
N LYS A 416 3.66 24.53 -13.12
CA LYS A 416 2.23 24.41 -13.43
C LYS A 416 1.77 22.96 -13.63
N LEU A 417 2.70 22.01 -13.68
CA LEU A 417 2.39 20.60 -13.76
C LEU A 417 1.95 20.07 -12.40
N SER A 418 1.00 19.13 -12.42
CA SER A 418 0.65 18.34 -11.24
C SER A 418 1.82 17.43 -10.81
N GLY A 419 1.83 16.98 -9.55
CA GLY A 419 2.88 16.10 -9.03
C GLY A 419 3.14 14.88 -9.92
N GLY A 420 2.08 14.15 -10.32
CA GLY A 420 2.22 13.02 -11.23
C GLY A 420 2.70 13.37 -12.64
N GLU A 421 2.39 14.57 -13.16
CA GLU A 421 2.97 15.05 -14.42
C GLU A 421 4.46 15.41 -14.26
N GLN A 422 4.87 15.96 -13.10
CA GLN A 422 6.29 16.18 -12.80
C GLN A 422 7.04 14.86 -12.69
N SER A 423 6.46 13.84 -12.05
CA SER A 423 7.04 12.50 -11.99
C SER A 423 7.17 11.85 -13.37
N ARG A 424 6.18 12.01 -14.27
CA ARG A 424 6.30 11.58 -15.67
C ARG A 424 7.40 12.32 -16.44
N LEU A 425 7.57 13.62 -16.20
CA LEU A 425 8.63 14.40 -16.84
C LEU A 425 10.01 13.97 -16.34
N LEU A 426 10.13 13.72 -15.04
CA LEU A 426 11.34 13.18 -14.44
C LEU A 426 11.68 11.82 -15.07
N LEU A 427 10.67 10.98 -15.26
CA LEU A 427 10.85 9.70 -15.92
C LEU A 427 11.29 9.85 -17.39
N ALA A 428 10.68 10.76 -18.13
CA ALA A 428 11.10 11.07 -19.51
C ALA A 428 12.56 11.54 -19.55
N LYS A 429 13.00 12.35 -18.58
CA LYS A 429 14.40 12.76 -18.48
C LYS A 429 15.31 11.56 -18.16
N LEU A 430 14.89 10.69 -17.24
CA LEU A 430 15.62 9.49 -16.85
C LEU A 430 15.90 8.57 -18.04
N MET A 431 14.88 8.36 -18.88
CA MET A 431 14.94 7.51 -20.07
C MET A 431 15.90 8.03 -21.16
N LEU A 432 16.31 9.30 -21.10
CA LEU A 432 17.33 9.86 -21.99
C LEU A 432 18.76 9.73 -21.43
N THR A 433 18.90 9.30 -20.18
CA THR A 433 20.20 9.28 -19.51
C THR A 433 20.90 7.94 -19.73
N SER A 434 22.07 7.95 -20.36
CA SER A 434 22.87 6.74 -20.55
C SER A 434 23.54 6.30 -19.24
N ALA A 435 23.27 5.09 -18.77
CA ALA A 435 23.85 4.51 -17.56
C ALA A 435 24.28 3.06 -17.76
N HIS A 436 25.36 2.64 -17.10
CA HIS A 436 25.70 1.22 -16.94
C HIS A 436 24.99 0.60 -15.73
N VAL A 437 24.80 1.41 -14.67
CA VAL A 437 24.01 1.07 -13.48
C VAL A 437 22.98 2.18 -13.26
N LEU A 438 21.71 1.79 -13.16
CA LEU A 438 20.61 2.68 -12.84
C LEU A 438 20.11 2.35 -11.43
N ILE A 439 20.10 3.35 -10.55
CA ILE A 439 19.60 3.23 -9.19
C ILE A 439 18.37 4.11 -9.03
N LEU A 440 17.23 3.53 -8.69
CA LEU A 440 15.96 4.22 -8.51
C LEU A 440 15.51 4.12 -7.06
N ASP A 441 15.38 5.26 -6.38
CA ASP A 441 14.91 5.34 -4.99
C ASP A 441 13.44 5.80 -4.96
N GLU A 442 12.54 4.86 -4.71
CA GLU A 442 11.08 5.05 -4.66
C GLU A 442 10.48 5.76 -5.90
N PRO A 443 10.75 5.24 -7.13
CA PRO A 443 10.29 5.86 -8.37
C PRO A 443 8.78 5.74 -8.60
N THR A 444 8.09 4.89 -7.84
CA THR A 444 6.67 4.58 -8.00
C THR A 444 5.75 5.59 -7.34
N ASN A 445 6.28 6.45 -6.46
CA ASN A 445 5.48 7.45 -5.78
C ASN A 445 4.83 8.43 -6.76
N ASP A 446 3.55 8.72 -6.50
CA ASP A 446 2.72 9.65 -7.27
C ASP A 446 2.52 9.26 -8.75
N LEU A 447 2.90 8.04 -9.15
CA LEU A 447 2.63 7.50 -10.49
C LEU A 447 1.29 6.74 -10.50
N ASP A 448 0.53 6.91 -11.59
CA ASP A 448 -0.65 6.10 -11.82
C ASP A 448 -0.29 4.73 -12.41
N VAL A 449 -1.22 3.79 -12.31
CA VAL A 449 -1.11 2.40 -12.79
C VAL A 449 -0.63 2.34 -14.24
N GLU A 450 -1.15 3.19 -15.13
CA GLU A 450 -0.80 3.24 -16.55
C GLU A 450 0.65 3.71 -16.78
N THR A 451 1.11 4.72 -16.02
CA THR A 451 2.50 5.18 -16.07
C THR A 451 3.45 4.14 -15.45
N LEU A 452 3.04 3.44 -14.40
CA LEU A 452 3.83 2.38 -13.77
C LEU A 452 4.05 1.21 -14.73
N ASP A 453 3.01 0.79 -15.47
CA ASP A 453 3.15 -0.28 -16.46
C ASP A 453 4.12 0.12 -17.58
N THR A 454 4.01 1.36 -18.06
CA THR A 454 4.95 1.92 -19.04
C THR A 454 6.39 1.91 -18.51
N LEU A 455 6.58 2.30 -17.26
CA LEU A 455 7.88 2.30 -16.61
C LEU A 455 8.44 0.87 -16.48
N SER A 456 7.62 -0.09 -16.06
CA SER A 456 8.01 -1.49 -15.94
C SER A 456 8.46 -2.07 -17.30
N GLU A 457 7.70 -1.82 -18.36
CA GLU A 457 8.07 -2.24 -19.71
C GLU A 457 9.44 -1.69 -20.10
N CYS A 458 9.65 -0.38 -19.88
CA CYS A 458 10.95 0.22 -20.11
C CYS A 458 12.04 -0.52 -19.32
N LEU A 459 11.93 -0.58 -17.99
CA LEU A 459 13.02 -1.04 -17.11
C LEU A 459 13.42 -2.49 -17.40
N ASN A 460 12.47 -3.31 -17.85
CA ASN A 460 12.74 -4.65 -18.30
C ASN A 460 13.68 -4.69 -19.51
N ASP A 461 13.51 -3.79 -20.47
CA ASP A 461 14.35 -3.68 -21.67
C ASP A 461 15.72 -3.01 -21.43
N PHE A 462 15.96 -2.45 -20.24
CA PHE A 462 17.22 -1.75 -19.91
C PHE A 462 18.45 -2.70 -19.92
N PRO A 463 19.45 -2.51 -20.79
CA PRO A 463 20.57 -3.46 -20.91
C PRO A 463 21.57 -3.40 -19.74
N GLY A 464 21.55 -2.33 -18.94
CA GLY A 464 22.44 -2.14 -17.78
C GLY A 464 21.97 -2.89 -16.53
N ALA A 465 22.62 -2.65 -15.39
CA ALA A 465 22.17 -3.16 -14.10
C ALA A 465 21.15 -2.20 -13.46
N LEU A 466 20.06 -2.74 -12.91
CA LEU A 466 19.04 -1.98 -12.20
C LEU A 466 19.11 -2.30 -10.70
N ILE A 467 19.13 -1.25 -9.88
CA ILE A 467 18.91 -1.33 -8.44
C ILE A 467 17.67 -0.52 -8.13
N LEU A 468 16.67 -1.17 -7.53
CA LEU A 468 15.36 -0.59 -7.30
C LEU A 468 15.03 -0.60 -5.81
N VAL A 469 14.75 0.56 -5.24
CA VAL A 469 14.08 0.71 -3.95
C VAL A 469 12.64 1.11 -4.24
N SER A 470 11.68 0.32 -3.80
CA SER A 470 10.26 0.63 -3.99
C SER A 470 9.46 -0.07 -2.91
N HIS A 471 8.37 0.55 -2.47
CA HIS A 471 7.37 -0.11 -1.63
C HIS A 471 6.23 -0.75 -2.44
N ASP A 472 6.16 -0.49 -3.75
CA ASP A 472 5.25 -1.18 -4.66
C ASP A 472 5.76 -2.60 -4.95
N ARG A 473 5.03 -3.59 -4.43
CA ARG A 473 5.35 -5.02 -4.48
C ARG A 473 5.25 -5.60 -5.88
N PHE A 474 4.22 -5.21 -6.64
CA PHE A 474 4.06 -5.64 -8.02
C PHE A 474 5.16 -5.07 -8.90
N PHE A 475 5.50 -3.80 -8.69
CA PHE A 475 6.57 -3.15 -9.44
C PHE A 475 7.94 -3.77 -9.14
N LEU A 476 8.23 -4.11 -7.87
CA LEU A 476 9.45 -4.84 -7.52
C LEU A 476 9.48 -6.20 -8.21
N ASP A 477 8.43 -7.00 -8.08
CA ASP A 477 8.38 -8.36 -8.62
C ASP A 477 8.54 -8.40 -10.14
N GLN A 478 7.93 -7.45 -10.85
CA GLN A 478 8.02 -7.37 -12.31
C GLN A 478 9.37 -6.90 -12.85
N ASN A 479 10.16 -6.17 -12.05
CA ASN A 479 11.38 -5.51 -12.51
C ASN A 479 12.65 -6.04 -11.84
N THR A 480 12.55 -6.96 -10.89
CA THR A 480 13.67 -7.51 -10.12
C THR A 480 13.80 -9.03 -10.28
N THR A 481 15.02 -9.54 -10.16
CA THR A 481 15.33 -10.99 -10.21
C THR A 481 15.94 -11.49 -8.90
N GLU A 482 16.33 -10.56 -8.03
CA GLU A 482 16.92 -10.82 -6.73
C GLU A 482 16.52 -9.66 -5.81
N LEU A 483 16.12 -9.97 -4.58
CA LEU A 483 15.78 -8.99 -3.55
C LEU A 483 16.78 -9.07 -2.40
N TRP A 484 17.32 -7.93 -1.98
CA TRP A 484 18.20 -7.81 -0.82
C TRP A 484 17.41 -7.17 0.30
N ALA A 485 16.98 -7.99 1.27
CA ALA A 485 16.22 -7.52 2.42
C ALA A 485 17.13 -7.27 3.61
N PHE A 486 17.03 -6.06 4.16
CA PHE A 486 17.69 -5.68 5.40
C PHE A 486 16.89 -6.22 6.57
N THR A 487 17.54 -7.00 7.43
CA THR A 487 16.95 -7.51 8.67
C THR A 487 17.00 -6.45 9.78
N GLU A 488 16.12 -6.58 10.76
CA GLU A 488 16.10 -5.71 11.96
C GLU A 488 16.96 -6.25 13.10
N ASN A 489 17.66 -7.36 12.87
CA ASN A 489 18.52 -7.99 13.86
C ASN A 489 19.68 -7.05 14.21
N ALA A 490 20.18 -7.13 15.45
CA ALA A 490 21.24 -6.26 15.94
C ALA A 490 22.54 -6.30 15.09
N GLU A 491 22.72 -7.37 14.30
CA GLU A 491 23.86 -7.57 13.41
C GLU A 491 23.70 -6.88 12.04
N GLY A 492 22.49 -6.45 11.67
CA GLY A 492 22.19 -5.80 10.39
C GLY A 492 22.48 -6.71 9.19
N GLU A 493 22.04 -7.97 9.24
CA GLU A 493 22.27 -8.90 8.13
C GLU A 493 21.38 -8.53 6.93
N ILE A 494 21.92 -8.72 5.72
CA ILE A 494 21.16 -8.57 4.47
C ILE A 494 20.97 -9.97 3.88
N ILE A 495 19.71 -10.41 3.83
CA ILE A 495 19.32 -11.71 3.29
C ILE A 495 18.85 -11.54 1.84
N LYS A 496 19.20 -12.50 1.00
CA LYS A 496 18.87 -12.49 -0.44
C LYS A 496 17.70 -13.42 -0.73
N PHE A 497 16.71 -12.92 -1.45
CA PHE A 497 15.52 -13.64 -1.89
C PHE A 497 15.43 -13.61 -3.42
N ALA A 498 14.75 -14.59 -4.00
CA ALA A 498 14.50 -14.65 -5.44
C ALA A 498 13.39 -13.67 -5.86
N ASP A 499 12.33 -13.58 -5.05
CA ASP A 499 11.14 -12.80 -5.34
C ASP A 499 10.49 -12.27 -4.04
N TYR A 500 9.50 -11.41 -4.22
CA TYR A 500 8.80 -10.76 -3.11
C TYR A 500 8.03 -11.77 -2.25
N TYR A 501 7.44 -12.80 -2.86
CA TYR A 501 6.64 -13.80 -2.17
C TYR A 501 7.48 -14.67 -1.23
N GLN A 502 8.70 -15.01 -1.64
CA GLN A 502 9.66 -15.71 -0.79
C GLN A 502 10.02 -14.87 0.43
N TRP A 503 10.27 -13.57 0.25
CA TRP A 503 10.50 -12.66 1.37
C TRP A 503 9.28 -12.56 2.29
N GLU A 504 8.07 -12.40 1.75
CA GLU A 504 6.86 -12.27 2.55
C GLU A 504 6.59 -13.54 3.37
N SER A 505 6.74 -14.71 2.77
CA SER A 505 6.58 -15.99 3.47
C SER A 505 7.61 -16.17 4.59
N TRP A 506 8.87 -15.82 4.35
CA TRP A 506 9.91 -15.79 5.38
C TRP A 506 9.55 -14.82 6.51
N TYR A 507 9.17 -13.58 6.19
CA TYR A 507 8.82 -12.55 7.17
C TYR A 507 7.61 -12.94 8.03
N ARG A 508 6.56 -13.49 7.42
CA ARG A 508 5.37 -13.97 8.13
C ARG A 508 5.69 -15.16 9.04
N ASN A 509 6.57 -16.06 8.62
CA ASN A 509 7.00 -17.20 9.41
C ASN A 509 7.91 -16.79 10.58
N GLU A 510 8.87 -15.88 10.35
CA GLU A 510 9.67 -15.31 11.44
C GLU A 510 8.80 -14.57 12.44
N GLY A 511 7.77 -13.84 12.02
CA GLY A 511 6.82 -13.22 12.95
C GLY A 511 6.05 -14.22 13.82
N ILE A 512 5.85 -15.45 13.35
CA ILE A 512 5.24 -16.56 14.14
C ILE A 512 6.28 -17.16 15.09
N GLU A 513 7.52 -17.34 14.64
CA GLU A 513 8.62 -17.87 15.46
C GLU A 513 9.04 -16.87 16.55
N ALA A 514 9.19 -15.59 16.22
CA ALA A 514 9.47 -14.52 17.17
C ALA A 514 8.35 -14.34 18.21
N LYS A 515 7.08 -14.55 17.84
CA LYS A 515 5.98 -14.59 18.82
C LYS A 515 6.07 -15.80 19.74
N LYS A 516 6.46 -16.98 19.23
CA LYS A 516 6.69 -18.18 20.05
C LYS A 516 7.90 -18.03 20.97
N GLU A 517 9.00 -17.48 20.46
CA GLU A 517 10.22 -17.22 21.22
C GLU A 517 10.03 -16.08 22.23
N GLY A 518 9.27 -15.04 21.90
CA GLY A 518 8.92 -13.96 22.82
C GLY A 518 8.05 -14.45 23.98
N ILE A 519 7.09 -15.35 23.72
CA ILE A 519 6.31 -16.02 24.77
C ILE A 519 7.22 -16.92 25.62
N ALA A 520 8.08 -17.72 24.98
CA ALA A 520 9.03 -18.59 25.70
C ALA A 520 10.08 -17.81 26.50
N ALA A 521 10.55 -16.66 25.99
CA ALA A 521 11.50 -15.77 26.65
C ALA A 521 10.84 -14.98 27.78
N ALA A 522 9.58 -14.56 27.62
CA ALA A 522 8.80 -13.97 28.70
C ALA A 522 8.52 -14.99 29.82
N GLU A 523 8.22 -16.25 29.47
CA GLU A 523 8.11 -17.36 30.43
C GLU A 523 9.44 -17.69 31.11
N ALA A 524 10.56 -17.63 30.37
CA ALA A 524 11.90 -17.84 30.91
C ALA A 524 12.37 -16.68 31.81
N ALA A 525 12.06 -15.43 31.44
CA ALA A 525 12.36 -14.23 32.22
C ALA A 525 11.50 -14.17 33.49
N ALA A 526 10.23 -14.58 33.42
CA ALA A 526 9.37 -14.74 34.59
C ALA A 526 9.89 -15.84 35.53
N LYS A 527 10.42 -16.95 35.00
CA LYS A 527 11.10 -17.99 35.79
C LYS A 527 12.44 -17.52 36.38
N ALA A 528 13.20 -16.70 35.68
CA ALA A 528 14.48 -16.16 36.15
C ALA A 528 14.29 -15.09 37.24
N ALA A 529 13.30 -14.20 37.09
CA ALA A 529 12.93 -13.19 38.08
C ALA A 529 12.38 -13.81 39.38
N ALA A 530 11.79 -15.01 39.30
CA ALA A 530 11.37 -15.79 40.46
C ALA A 530 12.51 -16.47 41.23
N SER A 531 13.77 -16.35 40.78
CA SER A 531 14.93 -17.05 41.38
C SER A 531 16.03 -16.14 41.97
N ALA A 532 15.87 -14.82 41.95
CA ALA A 532 16.79 -13.90 42.60
C ALA A 532 16.32 -13.56 44.04
N PRO A 533 17.20 -13.63 45.07
CA PRO A 533 16.79 -13.35 46.44
C PRO A 533 16.71 -11.83 46.70
N ALA A 534 15.50 -11.30 46.78
CA ALA A 534 15.26 -9.93 47.24
C ALA A 534 14.97 -9.88 48.74
N LYS A 535 15.69 -8.99 49.45
CA LYS A 535 15.45 -8.62 50.86
C LYS A 535 14.27 -7.65 50.98
N SER A 536 13.65 -7.69 52.16
CA SER A 536 12.62 -6.78 52.73
C SER A 536 11.20 -6.99 52.18
N GLY A 537 10.11 -7.00 52.94
CA GLY A 537 9.85 -6.82 54.37
C GLY A 537 8.32 -6.86 54.61
N SER A 538 7.89 -7.68 55.57
CA SER A 538 6.57 -7.72 56.27
C SER A 538 5.25 -7.62 55.47
N SER A 539 4.46 -8.70 55.44
CA SER A 539 3.35 -8.91 56.40
C SER A 539 2.71 -10.29 56.16
N ASN A 540 2.93 -11.20 57.09
CA ASN A 540 2.65 -12.62 56.91
C ASN A 540 1.18 -12.92 57.33
N LYS A 541 0.31 -13.20 56.35
CA LYS A 541 -1.06 -13.71 56.60
C LYS A 541 -1.02 -15.23 56.47
N LYS A 542 -0.83 -15.93 57.60
CA LYS A 542 -0.86 -17.40 57.64
C LYS A 542 -2.24 -17.93 57.20
N LEU A 543 -2.22 -18.95 56.33
CA LEU A 543 -3.39 -19.72 55.89
C LEU A 543 -4.12 -20.35 57.09
N SER A 544 -5.46 -20.34 57.04
CA SER A 544 -6.27 -21.04 58.04
C SER A 544 -6.20 -22.55 57.84
N ASN A 545 -6.39 -23.38 58.88
CA ASN A 545 -6.37 -24.86 58.79
C ASN A 545 -7.30 -25.44 57.69
N LYS A 546 -8.35 -24.71 57.29
CA LYS A 546 -9.23 -25.09 56.17
C LYS A 546 -8.61 -24.81 54.80
N GLU A 547 -7.81 -23.75 54.68
CA GLU A 547 -7.15 -23.37 53.41
C GLU A 547 -5.93 -24.27 53.14
N THR A 548 -5.26 -24.77 54.19
CA THR A 548 -4.17 -25.76 54.06
C THR A 548 -4.66 -27.10 53.53
N THR A 549 -5.80 -27.58 54.06
CA THR A 549 -6.43 -28.81 53.56
C THR A 549 -7.07 -28.63 52.18
N GLU A 550 -7.52 -27.42 51.84
CA GLU A 550 -7.98 -27.07 50.48
C GLU A 550 -6.80 -27.12 49.48
N TYR A 551 -5.65 -26.53 49.84
CA TYR A 551 -4.45 -26.49 48.99
C TYR A 551 -3.88 -27.89 48.70
N GLU A 552 -3.83 -28.78 49.69
CA GLU A 552 -3.35 -30.16 49.49
C GLU A 552 -4.26 -31.01 48.58
N ASN A 553 -5.55 -30.67 48.49
CA ASN A 553 -6.54 -31.43 47.73
C ASN A 553 -6.89 -30.80 46.38
N ILE A 554 -6.67 -29.50 46.19
CA ILE A 554 -7.06 -28.80 44.95
C ILE A 554 -6.28 -29.32 43.74
N GLU A 555 -4.99 -29.65 43.88
CA GLU A 555 -4.18 -30.26 42.80
C GLU A 555 -4.74 -31.63 42.38
N LYS A 556 -5.16 -32.46 43.35
CA LYS A 556 -5.78 -33.75 43.06
C LYS A 556 -7.14 -33.58 42.37
N ASN A 557 -7.92 -32.58 42.79
CA ASN A 557 -9.23 -32.30 42.19
C ASN A 557 -9.12 -31.76 40.76
N ILE A 558 -8.12 -30.91 40.49
CA ILE A 558 -7.80 -30.43 39.13
C ILE A 558 -7.46 -31.62 38.23
N ALA A 559 -6.55 -32.50 38.67
CA ALA A 559 -6.17 -33.67 37.89
C ALA A 559 -7.35 -34.62 37.57
N VAL A 560 -8.30 -34.77 38.51
CA VAL A 560 -9.54 -35.55 38.27
C VAL A 560 -10.42 -34.88 37.20
N LYS A 561 -10.60 -33.56 37.28
CA LYS A 561 -11.43 -32.80 36.34
C LYS A 561 -10.81 -32.72 34.94
N GLU A 562 -9.49 -32.63 34.83
CA GLU A 562 -8.78 -32.69 33.55
C GLU A 562 -8.91 -34.08 32.89
N ALA A 563 -8.85 -35.14 33.69
CA ALA A 563 -9.11 -36.49 33.19
C ALA A 563 -10.56 -36.69 32.72
N GLU A 564 -11.54 -36.06 33.38
CA GLU A 564 -12.94 -36.05 32.94
C GLU A 564 -13.12 -35.27 31.63
N LEU A 565 -12.52 -34.08 31.52
CA LEU A 565 -12.54 -33.26 30.32
C LEU A 565 -11.91 -33.99 29.12
N THR A 566 -10.80 -34.68 29.32
CA THR A 566 -10.14 -35.47 28.29
C THR A 566 -11.04 -36.60 27.77
N LYS A 567 -11.84 -37.23 28.64
CA LYS A 567 -12.82 -38.25 28.24
C LYS A 567 -13.98 -37.65 27.44
N VAL A 568 -14.50 -36.48 27.85
CA VAL A 568 -15.58 -35.78 27.16
C VAL A 568 -15.14 -35.31 25.77
N GLN A 569 -13.91 -34.81 25.64
CA GLN A 569 -13.31 -34.43 24.35
C GLN A 569 -13.12 -35.66 23.44
N ALA A 570 -12.62 -36.77 23.98
CA ALA A 570 -12.52 -38.02 23.23
C ALA A 570 -13.89 -38.57 22.79
N ASP A 571 -14.96 -38.30 23.54
CA ASP A 571 -16.32 -38.66 23.15
C ASP A 571 -16.92 -37.71 22.09
N LEU A 572 -16.51 -36.43 22.05
CA LEU A 572 -16.87 -35.49 20.98
C LEU A 572 -16.26 -35.88 19.62
N ASP A 573 -15.06 -36.47 19.64
CA ASP A 573 -14.35 -36.87 18.42
C ASP A 573 -14.85 -38.19 17.82
N LYS A 574 -15.73 -38.92 18.51
CA LYS A 574 -16.34 -40.16 17.97
C LYS A 574 -17.33 -39.83 16.86
N SER A 575 -17.15 -40.42 15.69
CA SER A 575 -17.98 -40.20 14.49
C SER A 575 -19.47 -40.45 14.72
N GLU A 576 -19.86 -41.32 15.65
CA GLU A 576 -21.26 -41.57 16.02
C GLU A 576 -21.93 -40.38 16.74
N ASN A 577 -21.16 -39.62 17.52
CA ASN A 577 -21.66 -38.46 18.28
C ASN A 577 -21.65 -37.17 17.43
N GLN A 578 -20.85 -37.10 16.37
CA GLN A 578 -20.83 -35.96 15.43
C GLN A 578 -22.09 -35.87 14.57
N VAL A 579 -22.79 -36.99 14.35
CA VAL A 579 -24.02 -37.04 13.54
C VAL A 579 -25.28 -36.76 14.37
N ASN A 580 -25.21 -36.90 15.71
CA ASN A 580 -26.33 -36.64 16.60
C ASN A 580 -26.24 -35.24 17.23
N HIS A 581 -26.94 -34.28 16.63
CA HIS A 581 -26.91 -32.86 17.00
C HIS A 581 -27.30 -32.58 18.47
N VAL A 582 -28.18 -33.40 19.07
CA VAL A 582 -28.59 -33.23 20.48
C VAL A 582 -27.45 -33.63 21.40
N LYS A 583 -26.83 -34.78 21.14
CA LYS A 583 -25.74 -35.32 21.97
C LYS A 583 -24.45 -34.50 21.82
N LEU A 584 -24.20 -33.96 20.63
CA LEU A 584 -23.08 -33.04 20.38
C LEU A 584 -23.23 -31.73 21.16
N GLN A 585 -24.44 -31.18 21.23
CA GLN A 585 -24.73 -29.97 22.01
C GLN A 585 -24.60 -30.22 23.52
N GLU A 586 -25.07 -31.38 24.02
CA GLU A 586 -24.88 -31.79 25.42
C GLU A 586 -23.40 -31.94 25.78
N LEU A 587 -22.62 -32.67 24.98
CA LEU A 587 -21.19 -32.88 25.23
C LEU A 587 -20.37 -31.60 25.11
N SER A 588 -20.70 -30.70 24.17
CA SER A 588 -20.05 -29.40 24.04
C SER A 588 -20.33 -28.48 25.23
N SER A 589 -21.57 -28.49 25.73
CA SER A 589 -21.94 -27.74 26.95
C SER A 589 -21.25 -28.28 28.20
N LEU A 590 -21.08 -29.60 28.29
CA LEU A 590 -20.37 -30.25 29.38
C LEU A 590 -18.86 -29.95 29.35
N SER A 591 -18.24 -29.94 28.16
CA SER A 591 -16.84 -29.55 27.97
C SER A 591 -16.61 -28.10 28.44
N ALA A 592 -17.44 -27.17 27.96
CA ALA A 592 -17.33 -25.76 28.36
C ALA A 592 -17.54 -25.55 29.87
N SER A 593 -18.43 -26.32 30.50
CA SER A 593 -18.64 -26.28 31.96
C SER A 593 -17.40 -26.79 32.73
N LEU A 594 -16.80 -27.90 32.28
CA LEU A 594 -15.59 -28.46 32.89
C LEU A 594 -14.38 -27.53 32.73
N GLU A 595 -14.21 -26.90 31.55
CA GLU A 595 -13.17 -25.88 31.32
C GLU A 595 -13.33 -24.70 32.28
N GLY A 596 -14.56 -24.22 32.48
CA GLY A 596 -14.87 -23.15 33.42
C GLY A 596 -14.63 -23.53 34.88
N GLU A 597 -14.92 -24.76 35.29
CA GLU A 597 -14.63 -25.28 36.63
C GLU A 597 -13.12 -25.39 36.89
N ILE A 598 -12.37 -25.92 35.92
CA ILE A 598 -10.91 -26.05 35.99
C ILE A 598 -10.24 -24.68 36.07
N ALA A 599 -10.67 -23.70 35.25
CA ALA A 599 -10.15 -22.33 35.30
C ALA A 599 -10.36 -21.67 36.69
N LYS A 600 -11.53 -21.89 37.31
CA LYS A 600 -11.80 -21.42 38.68
C LYS A 600 -10.91 -22.10 39.71
N MET A 601 -10.69 -23.41 39.59
CA MET A 601 -9.79 -24.15 40.49
C MET A 601 -8.33 -23.71 40.35
N TYR A 602 -7.85 -23.42 39.14
CA TYR A 602 -6.52 -22.86 38.92
C TYR A 602 -6.36 -21.46 39.51
N SER A 603 -7.33 -20.57 39.32
CA SER A 603 -7.34 -19.24 39.95
C SER A 603 -7.30 -19.36 41.47
N ARG A 604 -8.05 -20.31 42.05
CA ARG A 604 -8.08 -20.55 43.49
C ARG A 604 -6.78 -21.16 44.02
N TRP A 605 -6.15 -22.06 43.26
CA TRP A 605 -4.84 -22.62 43.61
C TRP A 605 -3.77 -21.52 43.59
N GLN A 606 -3.76 -20.63 42.59
CA GLN A 606 -2.84 -19.48 42.53
C GLN A 606 -3.01 -18.53 43.73
N GLU A 607 -4.26 -18.26 44.14
CA GLU A 607 -4.53 -17.47 45.36
C GLU A 607 -3.98 -18.13 46.63
N LEU A 608 -4.15 -19.45 46.77
CA LEU A 608 -3.66 -20.20 47.91
C LEU A 608 -2.13 -20.32 47.90
N GLU A 609 -1.53 -20.55 46.74
CA GLU A 609 -0.07 -20.62 46.55
C GLU A 609 0.61 -19.27 46.87
N ALA A 610 0.01 -18.16 46.44
CA ALA A 610 0.48 -16.81 46.76
C ALA A 610 0.44 -16.53 48.28
N LYS A 611 -0.52 -17.09 49.00
CA LYS A 611 -0.60 -17.02 50.48
C LYS A 611 0.36 -17.99 51.20
N VAL A 612 0.81 -19.07 50.55
CA VAL A 612 1.84 -19.97 51.10
C VAL A 612 3.24 -19.36 50.96
N LYS A 613 3.48 -18.66 49.83
CA LYS A 613 4.80 -18.11 49.46
C LYS A 613 5.08 -16.70 50.01
N GLY A 614 4.05 -15.93 50.39
CA GLY A 614 4.17 -14.63 51.08
C GLY A 614 4.14 -14.76 52.59
#